data_AF-A0A2P5CED0-F1
#
_entry.id   AF-A0A2P5CED0-F1
#
_cell.length_a   1.000
_cell.length_b   1.000
_cell.length_c   1.000
_cell.angle_alpha   90.00
_cell.angle_beta   90.00
_cell.angle_gamma   90.00
#
_symmetry.space_group_name_H-M   'P 1'
#
loop_
_entity.id
_entity.type
_entity.pdbx_description
1 polymer ?
#
loop_
_entity_poly.entity_id
_entity_poly.type
_entity_poly.pdbx_seq_one_letter_code
_entity_poly.pdbx_strand_id
1 'polypeptide(L)'
;MVALPLASLLLIVPIWLYGSSLVDLSGKIRDAYNTAGTLAEQAISSIRTVYAFVGEKKTVAIFSSALNASAKLRLRQGLIKGLAIGSNAMIGHVRWRVRGRTTFAVGSSVIIRGRFCDPLNGEIILDGVAIDKLQLKWLRSLMALVSQEPSLFSTTIKENILFGMNDATIEDNFEASNASDAHNFISQLP
;
A
#
# COMPACT_ATOMS: atom_id res chain seq x y z
N MET A 1 -33.54 -12.71 10.21
CA MET A 1 -32.11 -13.10 10.27
C MET A 1 -31.52 -13.62 8.95
N VAL A 2 -32.26 -13.75 7.84
CA VAL A 2 -31.78 -14.45 6.61
C VAL A 2 -31.14 -13.53 5.54
N ALA A 3 -31.09 -12.20 5.72
CA ALA A 3 -30.57 -11.27 4.70
C ALA A 3 -29.04 -11.05 4.72
N LEU A 4 -28.31 -11.66 5.66
CA LEU A 4 -26.85 -11.52 5.80
C LEU A 4 -26.03 -12.21 4.71
N PRO A 5 -26.24 -13.49 4.38
CA PRO A 5 -25.35 -14.23 3.48
C PRO A 5 -25.44 -13.73 2.03
N LEU A 6 -26.61 -13.28 1.57
CA LEU A 6 -26.80 -12.78 0.20
C LEU A 6 -26.10 -11.41 -0.01
N ALA A 7 -26.16 -10.53 0.99
CA ALA A 7 -25.50 -9.22 0.94
C ALA A 7 -23.97 -9.31 1.03
N SER A 8 -23.43 -10.33 1.72
CA SER A 8 -21.98 -10.61 1.72
C SER A 8 -21.50 -11.18 0.38
N LEU A 9 -22.30 -12.05 -0.26
CA LEU A 9 -21.97 -12.59 -1.59
C LEU A 9 -21.91 -11.49 -2.66
N LEU A 10 -22.83 -10.52 -2.58
CA LEU A 10 -22.88 -9.36 -3.48
C LEU A 10 -21.62 -8.47 -3.40
N LEU A 11 -20.85 -8.53 -2.30
CA LEU A 11 -19.62 -7.75 -2.14
C LEU A 11 -18.37 -8.55 -2.50
N ILE A 12 -18.35 -9.85 -2.22
CA ILE A 12 -17.20 -10.72 -2.48
C ILE A 12 -16.97 -10.90 -3.99
N VAL A 13 -18.02 -11.12 -4.77
CA VAL A 13 -17.91 -11.37 -6.22
C VAL A 13 -17.32 -10.17 -6.98
N PRO A 14 -17.77 -8.91 -6.77
CA PRO A 14 -17.13 -7.76 -7.37
C PRO A 14 -15.68 -7.57 -6.87
N ILE A 15 -15.42 -7.70 -5.56
CA ILE A 15 -14.05 -7.55 -5.02
C ILE A 15 -13.09 -8.53 -5.68
N TRP A 16 -13.53 -9.77 -5.91
CA TRP A 16 -12.72 -10.79 -6.56
C TRP A 16 -12.52 -10.52 -8.06
N LEU A 17 -13.58 -10.14 -8.79
CA LEU A 17 -13.50 -9.77 -10.22
C LEU A 17 -12.64 -8.51 -10.45
N TYR A 18 -12.78 -7.50 -9.60
CA TYR A 18 -11.93 -6.31 -9.66
C TYR A 18 -10.50 -6.63 -9.23
N GLY A 19 -10.32 -7.49 -8.22
CA GLY A 19 -9.00 -7.92 -7.75
C GLY A 19 -8.19 -8.61 -8.84
N SER A 20 -8.76 -9.63 -9.51
CA SER A 20 -8.07 -10.35 -10.59
C SER A 20 -7.78 -9.45 -11.78
N SER A 21 -8.76 -8.65 -12.21
CA SER A 21 -8.59 -7.72 -13.35
C SER A 21 -7.54 -6.65 -13.06
N LEU A 22 -7.43 -6.16 -11.83
CA LEU A 22 -6.40 -5.19 -11.42
C LEU A 22 -5.00 -5.81 -11.35
N VAL A 23 -4.87 -7.06 -10.92
CA VAL A 23 -3.59 -7.80 -10.88
C VAL A 23 -3.07 -8.00 -12.31
N ASP A 24 -3.92 -8.44 -13.23
CA ASP A 24 -3.56 -8.61 -14.65
C ASP A 24 -3.15 -7.28 -15.30
N LEU A 25 -3.86 -6.20 -14.99
CA LEU A 25 -3.52 -4.87 -15.49
C LEU A 25 -2.22 -4.34 -14.87
N SER A 26 -1.98 -4.61 -13.57
CA SER A 26 -0.73 -4.28 -12.88
C SER A 26 0.47 -5.02 -13.47
N GLY A 27 0.32 -6.29 -13.85
CA GLY A 27 1.34 -7.05 -14.57
C GLY A 27 1.73 -6.34 -15.87
N LYS A 28 0.75 -6.02 -16.72
CA LYS A 28 0.97 -5.30 -17.99
C LYS A 28 1.60 -3.91 -17.79
N ILE A 29 1.22 -3.19 -16.73
CA ILE A 29 1.83 -1.89 -16.39
C ILE A 29 3.30 -2.08 -16.01
N ARG A 30 3.62 -3.10 -15.19
CA ARG A 30 4.98 -3.39 -14.77
C ARG A 30 5.86 -3.80 -15.94
N ASP A 31 5.38 -4.65 -16.83
CA ASP A 31 6.11 -5.10 -18.01
C ASP A 31 6.43 -3.94 -18.98
N ALA A 32 5.45 -3.06 -19.21
CA ALA A 32 5.64 -1.86 -20.02
C ALA A 32 6.64 -0.88 -19.37
N TYR A 33 6.62 -0.76 -18.03
CA TYR A 33 7.54 0.09 -17.29
C TYR A 33 8.97 -0.47 -17.30
N ASN A 34 9.12 -1.79 -17.15
CA ASN A 34 10.41 -2.46 -17.25
C ASN A 34 11.03 -2.28 -18.63
N THR A 35 10.22 -2.40 -19.70
CA THR A 35 10.67 -2.16 -21.08
C THR A 35 11.11 -0.70 -21.30
N ALA A 36 10.41 0.27 -20.72
CA ALA A 36 10.85 1.66 -20.74
C ALA A 36 12.13 1.86 -19.91
N GLY A 37 12.26 1.21 -18.76
CA GLY A 37 13.43 1.24 -17.89
C GLY A 37 14.69 0.74 -18.58
N THR A 38 14.63 -0.43 -19.23
CA THR A 38 15.77 -0.99 -19.96
C THR A 38 16.23 -0.10 -21.11
N LEU A 39 15.29 0.54 -21.81
CA LEU A 39 15.60 1.51 -22.86
C LEU A 39 16.30 2.77 -22.29
N ALA A 40 15.90 3.20 -21.08
CA ALA A 40 16.50 4.34 -20.40
C ALA A 40 17.93 4.02 -19.99
N GLU A 41 18.12 2.85 -19.39
CA GLU A 41 19.43 2.34 -18.98
C GLU A 41 20.37 2.21 -20.19
N GLN A 42 19.88 1.68 -21.32
CA GLN A 42 20.65 1.61 -22.56
C GLN A 42 21.03 3.00 -23.09
N ALA A 43 20.11 3.96 -23.04
CA ALA A 43 20.38 5.34 -23.45
C ALA A 43 21.39 6.05 -22.55
N ILE A 44 21.32 5.85 -21.23
CA ILE A 44 22.23 6.43 -20.25
C ILE A 44 23.61 5.78 -20.35
N SER A 45 23.66 4.44 -20.47
CA SER A 45 24.91 3.69 -20.66
C SER A 45 25.66 4.11 -21.93
N SER A 46 24.93 4.53 -22.96
CA SER A 46 25.48 5.02 -24.23
C SER A 46 25.38 6.53 -24.43
N ILE A 47 25.29 7.32 -23.35
CA ILE A 47 25.02 8.77 -23.41
C ILE A 47 26.00 9.54 -24.30
N ARG A 48 27.29 9.17 -24.29
CA ARG A 48 28.33 9.79 -25.12
C ARG A 48 28.06 9.60 -26.61
N THR A 49 27.55 8.44 -27.00
CA THR A 49 27.20 8.12 -28.38
C THR A 49 25.95 8.88 -28.81
N VAL A 50 24.92 8.95 -27.95
CA VAL A 50 23.69 9.73 -28.24
C VAL A 50 24.01 11.20 -28.48
N TYR A 51 24.89 11.78 -27.65
CA TYR A 51 25.34 13.16 -27.79
C TYR A 51 26.16 13.38 -29.06
N ALA A 52 27.12 12.49 -29.36
CA ALA A 52 27.99 12.58 -30.54
C ALA A 52 27.21 12.53 -31.87
N PHE A 53 26.07 11.83 -31.91
CA PHE A 53 25.22 11.72 -33.09
C PHE A 53 24.00 12.66 -33.07
N VAL A 54 23.88 13.57 -32.09
CA VAL A 54 22.70 14.45 -31.89
C VAL A 54 21.38 13.63 -31.88
N GLY A 55 21.45 12.43 -31.28
CA GLY A 55 20.38 11.44 -31.26
C GLY A 55 19.30 11.69 -30.20
N GLU A 56 19.45 12.73 -29.37
CA GLU A 56 18.61 13.02 -28.21
C GLU A 56 17.11 13.04 -28.55
N LYS A 57 16.73 13.73 -29.63
CA LYS A 57 15.33 13.81 -30.08
C LYS A 57 14.75 12.43 -30.41
N LYS A 58 15.55 11.56 -31.04
CA LYS A 58 15.14 10.19 -31.40
C LYS A 58 14.97 9.33 -30.15
N THR A 59 15.92 9.40 -29.21
CA THR A 59 15.87 8.68 -27.94
C THR A 59 14.67 9.10 -27.10
N VAL A 60 14.42 10.40 -26.97
CA VAL A 60 13.26 10.96 -26.25
C VAL A 60 11.95 10.53 -26.90
N ALA A 61 11.86 10.49 -28.23
CA ALA A 61 10.66 10.04 -28.94
C ALA A 61 10.34 8.57 -28.66
N ILE A 62 11.35 7.68 -28.71
CA ILE A 62 11.18 6.25 -28.40
C ILE A 62 10.77 6.08 -26.93
N PHE A 63 11.39 6.84 -26.01
CA PHE A 63 11.05 6.84 -24.59
C PHE A 63 9.61 7.28 -24.33
N SER A 64 9.19 8.38 -24.96
CA SER A 64 7.83 8.89 -24.89
C SER A 64 6.81 7.90 -25.44
N SER A 65 7.15 7.19 -26.52
CA SER A 65 6.28 6.15 -27.09
C SER A 65 6.09 4.97 -26.13
N ALA A 66 7.18 4.52 -25.48
CA ALA A 66 7.11 3.45 -24.48
C ALA A 66 6.29 3.85 -23.25
N LEU A 67 6.48 5.08 -22.75
CA LEU A 67 5.71 5.61 -21.62
C LEU A 67 4.23 5.82 -21.94
N ASN A 68 3.87 6.17 -23.18
CA ASN A 68 2.48 6.38 -23.58
C ASN A 68 1.64 5.10 -23.41
N ALA A 69 2.22 3.93 -23.72
CA ALA A 69 1.58 2.64 -23.48
C ALA A 69 1.30 2.39 -21.99
N SER A 70 2.27 2.68 -21.12
CA SER A 70 2.12 2.57 -19.67
C SER A 70 1.10 3.59 -19.12
N ALA A 71 1.12 4.82 -19.61
CA ALA A 71 0.19 5.88 -19.22
C ALA A 71 -1.26 5.51 -19.55
N LYS A 72 -1.53 4.98 -20.74
CA LYS A 72 -2.87 4.53 -21.15
C LYS A 72 -3.37 3.36 -20.29
N LEU A 73 -2.49 2.42 -19.94
CA LEU A 73 -2.81 1.31 -19.04
C LEU A 73 -3.11 1.81 -17.61
N ARG A 74 -2.32 2.75 -17.09
CA ARG A 74 -2.56 3.39 -15.78
C ARG A 74 -3.87 4.17 -15.74
N LEU A 75 -4.23 4.90 -16.79
CA LEU A 75 -5.52 5.59 -16.88
C LEU A 75 -6.69 4.60 -16.82
N ARG A 76 -6.61 3.47 -17.55
CA ARG A 76 -7.62 2.40 -17.45
C ARG A 76 -7.68 1.80 -16.05
N GLN A 77 -6.53 1.58 -15.41
CA GLN A 77 -6.46 1.12 -14.02
C GLN A 77 -7.16 2.09 -13.07
N GLY A 78 -6.89 3.39 -13.23
CA GLY A 78 -7.51 4.46 -12.44
C GLY A 78 -9.02 4.51 -12.60
N LEU A 79 -9.53 4.36 -13.83
CA LEU A 79 -10.97 4.30 -14.10
C LEU A 79 -11.65 3.10 -13.44
N ILE A 80 -11.06 1.90 -13.55
CA ILE A 80 -11.60 0.68 -12.93
C ILE A 80 -11.61 0.82 -11.40
N LYS A 81 -10.51 1.32 -10.81
CA LYS A 81 -10.42 1.59 -9.36
C LYS A 81 -11.46 2.63 -8.93
N GLY A 82 -11.61 3.72 -9.68
CA GLY A 82 -12.58 4.78 -9.40
C GLY A 82 -14.02 4.27 -9.43
N LEU A 83 -14.37 3.46 -10.44
CA LEU A 83 -15.69 2.84 -10.53
C LEU A 83 -15.95 1.86 -9.38
N ALA A 84 -14.96 1.05 -9.00
CA ALA A 84 -15.08 0.11 -7.90
C ALA A 84 -15.27 0.82 -6.55
N ILE A 85 -14.46 1.83 -6.24
CA ILE A 85 -14.55 2.63 -5.02
C ILE A 85 -15.90 3.37 -4.97
N GLY A 86 -16.32 3.99 -6.08
CA GLY A 86 -17.60 4.69 -6.18
C GLY A 86 -18.80 3.75 -6.00
N SER A 87 -18.76 2.56 -6.59
CA SER A 87 -19.82 1.56 -6.46
C SER A 87 -19.91 1.02 -5.03
N ASN A 88 -18.78 0.75 -4.39
CA ASN A 88 -18.74 0.35 -2.98
C ASN A 88 -19.28 1.46 -2.06
N ALA A 89 -18.97 2.73 -2.34
CA ALA A 89 -19.50 3.86 -1.58
C ALA A 89 -21.03 3.97 -1.71
N MET A 90 -21.58 3.80 -2.92
CA MET A 90 -23.03 3.83 -3.16
C MET A 90 -23.76 2.69 -2.43
N ILE A 91 -23.24 1.45 -2.53
CA ILE A 91 -23.78 0.29 -1.80
C ILE A 91 -23.67 0.51 -0.28
N GLY A 92 -22.57 1.13 0.18
CA GLY A 92 -22.38 1.55 1.56
C GLY A 92 -23.47 2.50 2.04
N HIS A 93 -23.81 3.53 1.26
CA HIS A 93 -24.90 4.47 1.58
C HIS A 93 -26.27 3.79 1.64
N VAL A 94 -26.60 2.93 0.68
CA VAL A 94 -27.86 2.17 0.67
C VAL A 94 -27.93 1.23 1.88
N ARG A 95 -26.84 0.51 2.19
CA ARG A 95 -26.78 -0.37 3.37
C ARG A 95 -26.84 0.40 4.69
N TRP A 96 -26.20 1.56 4.78
CA TRP A 96 -26.27 2.44 5.96
C TRP A 96 -27.72 2.86 6.23
N ARG A 97 -28.44 3.25 5.17
CA ARG A 97 -29.86 3.64 5.26
C ARG A 97 -30.77 2.49 5.70
N VAL A 98 -30.47 1.26 5.28
CA VAL A 98 -31.26 0.05 5.61
C VAL A 98 -30.93 -0.51 7.00
N ARG A 99 -29.68 -0.41 7.47
CA ARG A 99 -29.21 -1.16 8.64
C ARG A 99 -28.78 -0.32 9.84
N GLY A 100 -28.79 1.01 9.73
CA GLY A 100 -28.72 1.95 10.84
C GLY A 100 -27.40 2.05 11.62
N ARG A 101 -26.61 0.97 11.76
CA ARG A 101 -25.37 0.96 12.56
C ARG A 101 -24.45 -0.20 12.17
N THR A 102 -23.59 -0.04 11.17
CA THR A 102 -22.35 -0.84 11.06
C THR A 102 -21.25 0.00 10.44
N THR A 103 -20.26 0.30 11.26
CA THR A 103 -19.17 1.25 11.06
C THR A 103 -18.08 0.65 10.18
N PHE A 104 -17.78 1.27 9.04
CA PHE A 104 -16.43 1.18 8.46
C PHE A 104 -15.55 2.16 9.24
N ALA A 105 -14.97 1.71 10.36
CA ALA A 105 -13.99 2.48 11.13
C ALA A 105 -12.84 1.56 11.59
N VAL A 106 -12.26 0.82 10.65
CA VAL A 106 -10.99 0.14 10.92
C VAL A 106 -9.82 1.15 10.84
N GLY A 107 -9.93 2.20 10.01
CA GLY A 107 -8.90 3.25 9.91
C GLY A 107 -8.94 4.29 11.04
N SER A 108 -10.12 4.80 11.41
CA SER A 108 -10.25 5.85 12.43
C SER A 108 -9.88 5.35 13.83
N SER A 109 -10.13 4.08 14.15
CA SER A 109 -9.80 3.52 15.47
C SER A 109 -8.29 3.47 15.72
N VAL A 110 -7.49 3.17 14.69
CA VAL A 110 -6.02 3.11 14.78
C VAL A 110 -5.42 4.51 14.99
N ILE A 111 -5.91 5.51 14.25
CA ILE A 111 -5.45 6.91 14.35
C ILE A 111 -5.74 7.48 15.75
N ILE A 112 -6.95 7.24 16.26
CA ILE A 112 -7.35 7.77 17.57
C ILE A 112 -6.64 6.98 18.70
N ARG A 113 -6.44 5.66 18.54
CA ARG A 113 -5.72 4.84 19.53
C ARG A 113 -4.22 5.16 19.61
N GLY A 114 -3.58 5.48 18.48
CA GLY A 114 -2.22 6.01 18.45
C GLY A 114 -2.08 7.48 18.90
N ARG A 115 -3.17 8.11 19.32
CA ARG A 115 -3.28 9.55 19.66
C ARG A 115 -2.71 10.45 18.55
N PHE A 116 -3.04 10.14 17.31
CA PHE A 116 -2.75 11.01 16.16
C PHE A 116 -3.86 12.06 15.97
N CYS A 117 -5.07 11.78 16.45
CA CYS A 117 -6.18 12.73 16.54
C CYS A 117 -6.93 12.52 17.86
N ASP A 118 -7.45 13.60 18.45
CA ASP A 118 -8.34 13.51 19.61
C ASP A 118 -9.78 13.22 19.16
N PRO A 119 -10.55 12.40 19.92
CA PRO A 119 -11.95 12.14 19.60
C PRO A 119 -12.79 13.42 19.73
N LEU A 120 -13.66 13.68 18.75
CA LEU A 120 -14.58 14.82 18.79
C LEU A 120 -15.68 14.68 19.85
N ASN A 121 -16.06 13.44 20.18
CA ASN A 121 -17.03 13.10 21.22
C ASN A 121 -16.65 11.75 21.85
N GLY A 122 -16.83 11.63 23.17
CA GLY A 122 -16.51 10.42 23.94
C GLY A 122 -15.08 10.41 24.48
N GLU A 123 -14.79 9.43 25.34
CA GLU A 123 -13.49 9.24 26.00
C GLU A 123 -12.98 7.83 25.69
N ILE A 124 -11.67 7.69 25.50
CA ILE A 124 -11.04 6.40 25.29
C ILE A 124 -10.26 6.04 26.55
N ILE A 125 -10.60 4.88 27.10
CA ILE A 125 -10.06 4.37 28.34
C ILE A 125 -9.23 3.13 28.00
N LEU A 126 -7.97 3.10 28.43
CA LEU A 126 -7.07 1.95 28.36
C LEU A 126 -6.81 1.49 29.81
N ASP A 127 -7.17 0.25 30.13
CA ASP A 127 -7.02 -0.34 31.47
C ASP A 127 -7.59 0.52 32.62
N GLY A 128 -8.75 1.15 32.38
CA GLY A 128 -9.41 2.01 33.37
C GLY A 128 -8.84 3.44 33.46
N VAL A 129 -7.79 3.76 32.70
CA VAL A 129 -7.18 5.10 32.65
C VAL A 129 -7.46 5.74 31.30
N ALA A 130 -7.89 7.00 31.33
CA ALA A 130 -8.11 7.79 30.13
C ALA A 130 -6.79 7.98 29.34
N ILE A 131 -6.82 7.77 28.03
CA ILE A 131 -5.59 7.77 27.20
C ILE A 131 -4.94 9.15 27.11
N ASP A 132 -5.70 10.22 27.36
CA ASP A 132 -5.24 11.62 27.40
C ASP A 132 -4.26 11.86 28.55
N LYS A 133 -4.46 11.18 29.69
CA LYS A 133 -3.61 11.21 30.89
C LYS A 133 -2.35 10.35 30.78
N LEU A 134 -2.29 9.43 29.83
CA LEU A 134 -1.13 8.56 29.62
C LEU A 134 0.01 9.31 28.90
N GLN A 135 1.25 8.99 29.27
CA GLN A 135 2.42 9.55 28.58
C GLN A 135 2.50 9.03 27.15
N LEU A 136 2.50 9.96 26.20
CA LEU A 136 2.38 9.67 24.78
C LEU A 136 3.56 8.87 24.21
N LYS A 137 4.78 9.08 24.73
CA LYS A 137 5.96 8.27 24.37
C LYS A 137 5.82 6.82 24.83
N TRP A 138 5.37 6.60 26.05
CA TRP A 138 5.16 5.27 26.64
C TRP A 138 4.03 4.52 25.93
N LEU A 139 2.92 5.21 25.62
CA LEU A 139 1.81 4.60 24.88
C LEU A 139 2.28 4.13 23.50
N ARG A 140 3.09 4.93 22.80
CA ARG A 140 3.62 4.59 21.48
C ARG A 140 4.71 3.51 21.52
N SER A 141 5.44 3.32 22.62
CA SER A 141 6.40 2.22 22.73
C SER A 141 5.73 0.85 22.82
N LEU A 142 4.44 0.78 23.13
CA LEU A 142 3.66 -0.46 23.21
C LEU A 142 2.93 -0.82 21.90
N MET A 143 3.08 -0.01 20.85
CA MET A 143 2.34 -0.18 19.60
C MET A 143 3.24 0.00 18.38
N ALA A 144 3.14 -0.92 17.43
CA ALA A 144 3.71 -0.77 16.09
C ALA A 144 2.59 -0.50 15.07
N LEU A 145 2.80 0.44 14.16
CA LEU A 145 1.84 0.79 13.10
C LEU A 145 2.36 0.29 11.75
N VAL A 146 1.54 -0.48 11.04
CA VAL A 146 1.84 -0.94 9.67
C VAL A 146 0.86 -0.27 8.70
N SER A 147 1.40 0.47 7.73
CA SER A 147 0.61 1.13 6.68
C SER A 147 0.18 0.14 5.59
N GLN A 148 -0.96 0.40 4.93
CA GLN A 148 -1.43 -0.39 3.78
C GLN A 148 -0.44 -0.34 2.60
N GLU A 149 0.22 0.79 2.42
CA GLU A 149 1.39 0.93 1.54
C GLU A 149 2.64 1.01 2.45
N PRO A 150 3.38 -0.10 2.64
CA PRO A 150 4.51 -0.13 3.54
C PRO A 150 5.64 0.75 3.01
N SER A 151 6.15 1.64 3.87
CA SER A 151 7.31 2.48 3.57
C SER A 151 8.58 1.77 4.02
N LEU A 152 9.52 1.58 3.09
CA LEU A 152 10.85 1.06 3.37
C LEU A 152 11.87 2.19 3.22
N PHE A 153 12.84 2.24 4.13
CA PHE A 153 14.00 3.11 4.01
C PHE A 153 14.98 2.55 2.98
N SER A 154 15.72 3.43 2.30
CA SER A 154 16.78 3.08 1.34
C SER A 154 18.03 2.56 2.04
N THR A 155 17.88 1.49 2.80
CA THR A 155 18.95 0.79 3.53
C THR A 155 18.71 -0.73 3.48
N THR A 156 19.52 -1.50 4.18
CA THR A 156 19.43 -2.97 4.26
C THR A 156 18.09 -3.42 4.86
N ILE A 157 17.67 -4.64 4.52
CA ILE A 157 16.48 -5.28 5.11
C ILE A 157 16.65 -5.41 6.62
N LYS A 158 17.86 -5.75 7.07
CA LYS A 158 18.21 -5.82 8.49
C LYS A 158 17.90 -4.51 9.21
N GLU A 159 18.38 -3.40 8.68
CA GLU A 159 18.16 -2.08 9.28
C GLU A 159 16.71 -1.62 9.22
N ASN A 160 15.95 -2.01 8.19
CA ASN A 160 14.51 -1.75 8.13
C ASN A 160 13.73 -2.54 9.20
N ILE A 161 14.10 -3.79 9.47
CA ILE A 161 13.44 -4.64 10.48
C ILE A 161 13.76 -4.15 11.90
N LEU A 162 15.01 -3.78 12.16
CA LEU A 162 15.45 -3.31 13.48
C LEU A 162 15.11 -1.83 13.72
N PHE A 163 14.50 -1.16 12.75
CA PHE A 163 14.19 0.26 12.83
C PHE A 163 13.24 0.54 14.00
N GLY A 164 13.66 1.44 14.90
CA GLY A 164 12.87 1.82 16.09
C GLY A 164 13.21 1.04 17.36
N MET A 165 14.12 0.06 17.29
CA MET A 165 14.69 -0.64 18.44
C MET A 165 16.14 -0.18 18.66
N ASN A 166 16.41 0.52 19.76
CA ASN A 166 17.74 1.11 20.01
C ASN A 166 18.81 0.07 20.39
N ASP A 167 18.41 -1.06 20.97
CA ASP A 167 19.31 -2.10 21.49
C ASP A 167 19.12 -3.46 20.78
N ALA A 168 18.63 -3.43 19.54
CA ALA A 168 18.33 -4.66 18.81
C ALA A 168 19.57 -5.47 18.41
N THR A 169 19.51 -6.77 18.69
CA THR A 169 20.54 -7.75 18.36
C THR A 169 20.28 -8.44 17.02
N ILE A 170 21.25 -9.24 16.56
CA ILE A 170 21.10 -10.03 15.34
C ILE A 170 20.08 -11.15 15.56
N GLU A 171 20.01 -11.66 16.77
CA GLU A 171 19.04 -12.66 17.23
C GLU A 171 17.61 -12.12 17.13
N ASP A 172 17.37 -10.88 17.57
CA ASP A 172 16.06 -10.22 17.45
C ASP A 172 15.63 -10.08 15.99
N ASN A 173 16.59 -9.82 15.08
CA ASN A 173 16.31 -9.74 13.65
C ASN A 173 15.84 -11.09 13.10
N PHE A 174 16.51 -12.18 13.51
CA PHE A 174 16.16 -13.53 13.09
C PHE A 174 14.77 -13.92 13.62
N GLU A 175 14.50 -13.65 14.91
CA GLU A 175 13.21 -13.94 15.53
C GLU A 175 12.07 -13.16 14.87
N ALA A 176 12.24 -11.85 14.65
CA ALA A 176 11.25 -11.01 13.98
C ALA A 176 11.00 -11.47 12.53
N SER A 177 12.06 -11.84 11.81
CA SER A 177 11.94 -12.37 10.44
C SER A 177 11.21 -13.71 10.40
N ASN A 178 11.42 -14.57 11.40
CA ASN A 178 10.76 -15.87 11.49
C ASN A 178 9.29 -15.74 11.93
N ALA A 179 9.00 -14.88 12.91
CA ALA A 179 7.64 -14.62 13.39
C ALA A 179 6.74 -13.95 12.34
N SER A 180 7.33 -13.27 11.35
CA SER A 180 6.62 -12.63 10.24
C SER A 180 6.57 -13.46 8.95
N ASP A 181 7.03 -14.73 8.98
CA ASP A 181 7.20 -15.59 7.81
C ASP A 181 8.07 -14.98 6.69
N ALA A 182 8.84 -13.93 7.00
CA ALA A 182 9.69 -13.22 6.05
C ALA A 182 11.04 -13.91 5.84
N HIS A 183 11.48 -14.76 6.78
CA HIS A 183 12.82 -15.38 6.75
C HIS A 183 13.11 -16.14 5.45
N ASN A 184 12.16 -16.94 4.96
CA ASN A 184 12.32 -17.70 3.72
C ASN A 184 12.45 -16.80 2.48
N PHE A 185 11.72 -15.69 2.47
CA PHE A 185 11.78 -14.71 1.38
C PHE A 185 13.11 -13.95 1.39
N ILE A 186 13.54 -13.48 2.57
CA ILE A 186 14.77 -12.69 2.72
C ILE A 186 16.00 -13.53 2.34
N SER A 187 16.05 -14.80 2.74
CA SER A 187 17.17 -15.70 2.44
C SER A 187 17.32 -16.05 0.94
N GLN A 188 16.30 -15.76 0.12
CA GLN A 188 16.35 -15.97 -1.33
C GLN A 188 16.78 -14.70 -2.09
N LEU A 189 16.90 -13.56 -1.41
CA LEU A 189 17.36 -12.31 -2.01
C LEU A 189 18.90 -12.34 -2.17
N PRO A 190 19.42 -11.74 -3.26
CA PRO A 190 20.86 -11.69 -3.54
C PRO A 190 21.65 -10.81 -2.57
#